data_AF-A0A8H7H1U3-F1
#
_entry.id   AF-A0A8H7H1U3-F1
#
_cell.length_a   1.000
_cell.length_b   1.000
_cell.length_c   1.000
_cell.angle_alpha   90.00
_cell.angle_beta   90.00
_cell.angle_gamma   90.00
#
_symmetry.space_group_name_H-M   'P 1'
#
loop_
_entity.id
_entity.type
_entity.pdbx_description
1 polymer ?
#
loop_
_entity_poly.entity_id
_entity_poly.type
_entity_poly.pdbx_seq_one_letter_code
_entity_poly.pdbx_strand_id
1 'polypeptide(L)'
;MHYTTILVDTIAPFSTLALQVSSTTPLLSLESEISARYPDLPYHALSLASPCGTDLSCDAPLSTLTNGGDLLTLRLMPSLLGGKGGFGSQLRAAGGRMSSQKASNNDSCRDLNGRKLSTIKEAKKMAAYLETEPERKKAAAEEKRAKLEALEKQLGITPGESSKDGESSARAGQKHRFDDTEYLEQSREITDGVKSAVAAGLLKKRKENKAASPVEATHTKTAEPTPASASTPEPATTETPEDEPAREATTPAAAPVVAASA
;
A
#
# COMPACT_ATOMS: atom_id res chain seq x y z
N MET A 1 -32.59 55.55 -15.84
CA MET A 1 -31.96 54.95 -14.65
C MET A 1 -31.40 53.62 -15.11
N HIS A 2 -30.08 53.48 -15.19
CA HIS A 2 -29.45 52.20 -15.52
C HIS A 2 -29.39 51.37 -14.24
N TYR A 3 -29.88 50.13 -14.32
CA TYR A 3 -29.89 49.21 -13.20
C TYR A 3 -29.01 48.03 -13.53
N THR A 4 -28.20 47.63 -12.57
CA THR A 4 -27.39 46.42 -12.65
C THR A 4 -28.06 45.36 -11.80
N THR A 5 -28.32 44.21 -12.41
CA THR A 5 -28.77 43.00 -11.72
C THR A 5 -27.54 42.31 -11.13
N ILE A 6 -27.54 42.12 -9.83
CA ILE A 6 -26.46 41.49 -9.10
C ILE A 6 -26.93 40.13 -8.60
N LEU A 7 -26.17 39.10 -8.92
CA LEU A 7 -26.35 37.75 -8.39
C LEU A 7 -25.22 37.50 -7.39
N VAL A 8 -25.59 37.30 -6.12
CA VAL A 8 -24.65 36.97 -5.04
C VAL A 8 -24.78 35.49 -4.73
N ASP A 9 -23.79 34.72 -5.16
CA ASP A 9 -23.65 33.31 -4.84
C ASP A 9 -23.18 33.17 -3.39
N THR A 10 -24.01 32.53 -2.56
CA THR A 10 -23.73 32.32 -1.13
C THR A 10 -23.33 30.87 -0.87
N ILE A 11 -22.75 30.60 0.29
CA ILE A 11 -22.43 29.24 0.72
C ILE A 11 -23.60 28.65 1.51
N ALA A 12 -23.84 27.35 1.34
CA ALA A 12 -24.82 26.61 2.15
C ALA A 12 -24.61 26.87 3.65
N PRO A 13 -25.68 27.10 4.43
CA PRO A 13 -27.10 26.85 4.12
C PRO A 13 -27.85 28.00 3.42
N PHE A 14 -27.19 29.10 3.06
CA PHE A 14 -27.85 30.28 2.51
C PHE A 14 -28.09 30.15 1.00
N SER A 15 -29.24 30.63 0.52
CA SER A 15 -29.61 30.65 -0.91
C SER A 15 -28.98 31.83 -1.65
N THR A 16 -28.70 31.64 -2.94
CA THR A 16 -28.26 32.72 -3.84
C THR A 16 -29.19 33.92 -3.78
N LEU A 17 -28.61 35.11 -3.68
CA LEU A 17 -29.35 36.37 -3.57
C LEU A 17 -29.38 37.06 -4.93
N ALA A 18 -30.53 37.59 -5.32
CA ALA A 18 -30.67 38.44 -6.49
C ALA A 18 -31.12 39.83 -6.05
N LEU A 19 -30.43 40.86 -6.52
CA LEU A 19 -30.76 42.26 -6.24
C LEU A 19 -30.58 43.15 -7.46
N GLN A 20 -31.48 44.11 -7.63
CA GLN A 20 -31.32 45.20 -8.58
C GLN A 20 -30.90 46.46 -7.84
N VAL A 21 -29.82 47.08 -8.31
CA VAL A 21 -29.22 48.29 -7.73
C VAL A 21 -28.88 49.24 -8.88
N SER A 22 -28.88 50.55 -8.61
CA SER A 22 -28.45 51.54 -9.61
C SER A 22 -27.02 51.25 -10.06
N SER A 23 -26.75 51.32 -11.36
CA SER A 23 -25.40 51.10 -11.91
C SER A 23 -24.38 52.14 -11.42
N THR A 24 -24.85 53.27 -10.89
CA THR A 24 -24.04 54.35 -10.31
C THR A 24 -23.69 54.12 -8.84
N THR A 25 -24.29 53.12 -8.19
CA THR A 25 -24.02 52.84 -6.77
C THR A 25 -22.58 52.36 -6.61
N PRO A 26 -21.81 52.88 -5.63
CA PRO A 26 -20.46 52.40 -5.37
C PRO A 26 -20.49 51.02 -4.74
N LEU A 27 -19.42 50.25 -4.97
CA LEU A 27 -19.31 48.89 -4.46
C LEU A 27 -19.35 48.81 -2.92
N LEU A 28 -18.81 49.81 -2.19
CA LEU A 28 -18.89 49.85 -0.72
C LEU A 28 -20.32 49.87 -0.19
N SER A 29 -21.25 50.50 -0.91
CA SER A 29 -22.65 50.57 -0.49
C SER A 29 -23.39 49.24 -0.70
N LEU A 30 -22.83 48.34 -1.52
CA LEU A 30 -23.42 47.04 -1.82
C LEU A 30 -23.53 46.17 -0.56
N GLU A 31 -22.52 46.19 0.32
CA GLU A 31 -22.56 45.39 1.56
C GLU A 31 -23.71 45.82 2.47
N SER A 32 -23.96 47.13 2.55
CA SER A 32 -25.11 47.70 3.27
C SER A 32 -26.44 47.31 2.63
N GLU A 33 -26.53 47.37 1.29
CA GLU A 33 -27.73 46.99 0.53
C GLU A 33 -28.08 45.50 0.70
N ILE A 34 -27.05 44.64 0.74
CA ILE A 34 -27.20 43.21 1.00
C ILE A 34 -27.61 42.97 2.46
N SER A 35 -27.00 43.68 3.41
CA SER A 35 -27.34 43.64 4.84
C SER A 35 -28.79 44.05 5.12
N ALA A 36 -29.25 45.12 4.48
CA ALA A 36 -30.63 45.58 4.63
C ALA A 36 -31.66 44.56 4.11
N ARG A 37 -31.33 43.80 3.05
CA ARG A 37 -32.23 42.80 2.48
C ARG A 37 -32.15 41.43 3.15
N TYR A 38 -31.01 41.07 3.73
CA TYR A 38 -30.75 39.71 4.23
C TYR A 38 -30.03 39.71 5.59
N PRO A 39 -30.69 40.16 6.67
CA PRO A 39 -30.05 40.36 7.98
C PRO A 39 -29.49 39.08 8.63
N ASP A 40 -29.94 37.90 8.19
CA ASP A 40 -29.57 36.60 8.77
C ASP A 40 -28.14 36.13 8.39
N LEU A 41 -27.47 36.84 7.47
CA LEU A 41 -26.13 36.47 7.01
C LEU A 41 -25.04 36.91 8.02
N PRO A 42 -24.03 36.06 8.29
CA PRO A 42 -22.93 36.38 9.19
C PRO A 42 -21.86 37.28 8.51
N TYR A 43 -22.18 38.56 8.31
CA TYR A 43 -21.32 39.54 7.60
C TYR A 43 -19.88 39.67 8.13
N HIS A 44 -19.68 39.49 9.43
CA HIS A 44 -18.36 39.62 10.07
C HIS A 44 -17.35 38.54 9.61
N ALA A 45 -17.84 37.40 9.13
CA ALA A 45 -17.03 36.29 8.68
C ALA A 45 -17.12 36.09 7.16
N LEU A 46 -17.72 37.02 6.43
CA LEU A 46 -17.95 36.91 4.99
C LEU A 46 -17.28 38.06 4.25
N SER A 47 -16.80 37.79 3.04
CA SER A 47 -16.19 38.78 2.15
C SER A 47 -16.68 38.54 0.73
N LEU A 48 -16.94 39.63 0.02
CA LEU A 48 -17.37 39.58 -1.37
C LEU A 48 -16.16 39.30 -2.28
N ALA A 49 -16.32 38.36 -3.21
CA ALA A 49 -15.31 38.00 -4.19
C ALA A 49 -15.92 37.94 -5.60
N SER A 50 -15.16 38.37 -6.59
CA SER A 50 -15.53 38.16 -7.99
C SER A 50 -15.17 36.73 -8.40
N PRO A 51 -16.09 35.95 -9.02
CA PRO A 51 -15.77 34.63 -9.58
C PRO A 51 -14.64 34.69 -10.61
N CYS A 52 -14.48 35.84 -11.27
CA CYS A 52 -13.47 36.07 -12.30
C CYS A 52 -12.12 36.57 -11.75
N GLY A 53 -11.94 36.63 -10.43
CA GLY A 53 -10.71 37.10 -9.80
C GLY A 53 -10.45 38.60 -9.93
N THR A 54 -11.48 39.38 -10.29
CA THR A 54 -11.42 40.85 -10.33
C THR A 54 -11.25 41.38 -8.90
N ASP A 55 -10.35 42.36 -8.74
CA ASP A 55 -10.20 43.04 -7.46
C ASP A 55 -11.43 43.91 -7.18
N LEU A 56 -12.07 43.62 -6.05
CA LEU A 56 -13.25 44.32 -5.54
C LEU A 56 -12.87 45.42 -4.54
N SER A 57 -11.58 45.71 -4.35
CA SER A 57 -11.11 46.75 -3.43
C SER A 57 -11.40 48.19 -3.90
N CYS A 58 -11.99 48.38 -5.08
CA CYS A 58 -12.21 49.69 -5.68
C CYS A 58 -13.57 50.29 -5.28
N ASP A 59 -13.61 51.56 -4.86
CA ASP A 59 -14.84 52.35 -4.69
C ASP A 59 -15.49 52.75 -6.04
N ALA A 60 -15.21 51.97 -7.09
CA ALA A 60 -15.72 52.22 -8.43
C ALA A 60 -17.23 51.90 -8.49
N PRO A 61 -17.98 52.58 -9.38
CA PRO A 61 -19.38 52.24 -9.61
C PRO A 61 -19.50 50.83 -10.19
N LEU A 62 -20.64 50.19 -9.94
CA LEU A 62 -20.94 48.83 -10.43
C LEU A 62 -20.81 48.71 -11.95
N SER A 63 -21.07 49.79 -12.69
CA SER A 63 -20.90 49.86 -14.15
C SER A 63 -19.46 49.63 -14.63
N THR A 64 -18.45 49.84 -13.78
CA THR A 64 -17.04 49.59 -14.13
C THR A 64 -16.70 48.10 -14.01
N LEU A 65 -17.41 47.38 -13.14
CA LEU A 65 -17.21 45.95 -12.90
C LEU A 65 -17.97 45.11 -13.93
N THR A 66 -19.08 45.62 -14.44
CA THR A 66 -19.77 45.00 -15.56
C THR A 66 -19.10 45.48 -16.85
N ASN A 67 -18.41 44.59 -17.56
CA ASN A 67 -17.72 44.90 -18.82
C ASN A 67 -18.73 45.22 -19.96
N GLY A 68 -19.54 46.29 -19.81
CA GLY A 68 -20.63 46.67 -20.71
C GLY A 68 -21.92 45.85 -20.56
N GLY A 69 -22.05 45.04 -19.50
CA GLY A 69 -23.25 44.24 -19.23
C GLY A 69 -24.11 44.81 -18.09
N ASP A 70 -25.35 44.34 -17.99
CA ASP A 70 -26.27 44.68 -16.88
C ASP A 70 -26.27 43.62 -15.77
N LEU A 71 -25.46 42.56 -15.90
CA LEU A 71 -25.38 41.46 -14.95
C LEU A 71 -24.01 41.41 -14.27
N LEU A 72 -24.00 41.45 -12.94
CA LEU A 72 -22.81 41.29 -12.12
C LEU A 72 -22.96 40.05 -11.23
N THR A 73 -22.06 39.09 -11.36
CA THR A 73 -22.02 37.90 -10.50
C THR A 73 -20.93 38.07 -9.45
N LEU A 74 -21.30 37.97 -8.18
CA LEU A 74 -20.42 38.07 -7.02
C LEU A 74 -20.60 36.82 -6.17
N ARG A 75 -19.59 36.46 -5.40
CA ARG A 75 -19.63 35.32 -4.48
C ARG A 75 -19.32 35.79 -3.07
N LEU A 76 -20.14 35.41 -2.11
CA LEU A 76 -19.94 35.69 -0.71
C LEU A 76 -19.18 34.52 -0.06
N MET A 77 -17.92 34.76 0.27
CA MET A 77 -16.99 33.73 0.75
C MET A 77 -16.65 33.95 2.24
N PRO A 78 -16.55 32.88 3.04
CA PRO A 78 -16.00 32.96 4.39
C PRO A 78 -14.58 33.53 4.37
N SER A 79 -14.36 34.57 5.17
CA SER A 79 -13.02 35.07 5.44
C SER A 79 -12.33 34.08 6.39
N LEU A 80 -11.23 33.51 5.94
CA LEU A 80 -10.37 32.71 6.80
C LEU A 80 -9.47 33.65 7.58
N LEU A 81 -9.52 33.57 8.91
CA LEU A 81 -8.64 34.31 9.81
C LEU A 81 -7.21 33.74 9.75
N GLY A 82 -6.51 34.04 8.66
CA GLY A 82 -5.06 33.86 8.51
C GLY A 82 -4.55 32.50 8.01
N GLY A 83 -3.31 32.53 7.47
CA GLY A 83 -2.44 31.35 7.34
C GLY A 83 -2.26 30.70 5.97
N LYS A 84 -2.15 31.44 4.85
CA LYS A 84 -1.77 30.85 3.53
C LYS A 84 -0.39 30.14 3.53
N GLY A 85 0.35 30.17 4.64
CA GLY A 85 1.74 29.74 4.76
C GLY A 85 1.99 28.24 4.93
N GLY A 86 0.95 27.43 5.15
CA GLY A 86 1.10 25.98 5.31
C GLY A 86 1.66 25.30 4.06
N PHE A 87 1.12 25.61 2.89
CA PHE A 87 1.52 24.98 1.63
C PHE A 87 2.99 25.26 1.26
N GLY A 88 3.46 26.50 1.42
CA GLY A 88 4.87 26.83 1.18
C GLY A 88 5.83 26.12 2.14
N SER A 89 5.43 25.92 3.40
CA SER A 89 6.21 25.12 4.36
C SER A 89 6.25 23.64 4.00
N GLN A 90 5.13 23.08 3.52
CA GLN A 90 5.05 21.71 3.04
C GLN A 90 5.91 21.51 1.79
N LEU A 91 5.90 22.46 0.86
CA LEU A 91 6.78 22.43 -0.32
C LEU A 91 8.25 22.47 0.07
N ARG A 92 8.64 23.32 1.03
CA ARG A 92 10.01 23.36 1.55
C ARG A 92 10.41 22.05 2.24
N ALA A 93 9.53 21.48 3.05
CA ALA A 93 9.76 20.21 3.72
C ALA A 93 9.88 19.05 2.71
N ALA A 94 9.00 19.00 1.71
CA ALA A 94 9.05 17.99 0.65
C ALA A 94 10.30 18.13 -0.23
N GLY A 95 10.66 19.36 -0.63
CA GLY A 95 11.87 19.64 -1.40
C GLY A 95 13.15 19.23 -0.66
N GLY A 96 13.21 19.47 0.66
CA GLY A 96 14.31 18.99 1.49
C GLY A 96 14.45 17.47 1.50
N ARG A 97 13.33 16.74 1.58
CA ARG A 97 13.31 15.26 1.52
C ARG A 97 13.80 14.73 0.17
N MET A 98 13.31 15.31 -0.93
CA MET A 98 13.70 14.90 -2.28
C MET A 98 15.17 15.22 -2.58
N SER A 99 15.71 16.32 -2.05
CA SER A 99 17.12 16.69 -2.23
C SER A 99 18.08 15.86 -1.39
N SER A 100 17.67 15.40 -0.20
CA SER A 100 18.52 14.65 0.73
C SER A 100 18.52 13.15 0.48
N GLN A 101 17.41 12.59 -0.02
CA GLN A 101 17.35 11.19 -0.45
C GLN A 101 18.01 11.01 -1.82
N LYS A 102 19.34 10.94 -1.82
CA LYS A 102 20.08 10.52 -3.02
C LYS A 102 19.70 9.09 -3.36
N ALA A 103 19.13 8.89 -4.56
CA ALA A 103 18.71 7.58 -5.03
C ALA A 103 19.90 6.59 -4.99
N SER A 104 19.85 5.62 -4.08
CA SER A 104 20.89 4.59 -3.92
C SER A 104 20.70 3.41 -4.88
N ASN A 105 19.61 3.40 -5.65
CA ASN A 105 19.32 2.35 -6.62
C ASN A 105 20.12 2.56 -7.93
N ASN A 106 21.37 2.09 -7.91
CA ASN A 106 22.26 2.07 -9.08
C ASN A 106 22.13 0.79 -9.91
N ASP A 107 21.10 -0.03 -9.70
CA ASP A 107 21.05 -1.38 -10.29
C ASP A 107 20.86 -1.37 -11.81
N SER A 108 20.19 -0.33 -12.31
CA SER A 108 19.98 -0.07 -13.73
C SER A 108 21.22 0.47 -14.45
N CYS A 109 22.23 0.95 -13.72
CA CYS A 109 23.45 1.49 -14.31
C CYS A 109 24.25 0.37 -15.01
N ARG A 110 24.98 0.74 -16.07
CA ARG A 110 25.83 -0.17 -16.84
C ARG A 110 27.32 0.04 -16.53
N ASP A 111 28.11 -1.02 -16.65
CA ASP A 111 29.57 -0.95 -16.60
C ASP A 111 30.16 -0.50 -17.96
N LEU A 112 31.48 -0.29 -18.00
CA LEU A 112 32.21 0.07 -19.23
C LEU A 112 32.13 -1.01 -20.32
N ASN A 113 31.72 -2.23 -19.96
CA ASN A 113 31.52 -3.36 -20.86
C ASN A 113 30.04 -3.50 -21.31
N GLY A 114 29.15 -2.58 -20.91
CA GLY A 114 27.73 -2.57 -21.27
C GLY A 114 26.82 -3.52 -20.46
N ARG A 115 27.34 -4.21 -19.45
CA ARG A 115 26.58 -5.10 -18.55
C ARG A 115 25.91 -4.29 -17.44
N LYS A 116 24.69 -4.68 -17.04
CA LYS A 116 24.00 -4.02 -15.92
C LYS A 116 24.65 -4.42 -14.58
N LEU A 117 24.70 -3.48 -13.64
CA LEU A 117 25.19 -3.75 -12.29
C LEU A 117 24.35 -4.82 -11.57
N SER A 118 23.06 -4.92 -11.90
CA SER A 118 22.16 -5.99 -11.42
C SER A 118 22.71 -7.39 -11.73
N THR A 119 23.03 -7.64 -13.01
CA THR A 119 23.52 -8.94 -13.49
C THR A 119 24.87 -9.29 -12.85
N ILE A 120 25.72 -8.30 -12.59
CA ILE A 120 27.00 -8.52 -11.92
C ILE A 120 26.79 -8.91 -10.45
N LYS A 121 25.86 -8.25 -9.74
CA LYS A 121 25.52 -8.60 -8.35
C LYS A 121 24.90 -10.00 -8.26
N GLU A 122 24.00 -10.33 -9.18
CA GLU A 122 23.39 -11.66 -9.28
C GLU A 122 24.45 -12.73 -9.52
N ALA A 123 25.35 -12.53 -10.48
CA ALA A 123 26.44 -13.47 -10.74
C ALA A 123 27.36 -13.65 -9.53
N LYS A 124 27.71 -12.57 -8.82
CA LYS A 124 28.49 -12.64 -7.56
C LYS A 124 27.75 -13.40 -6.47
N LYS A 125 26.43 -13.18 -6.33
CA LYS A 125 25.59 -13.89 -5.36
C LYS A 125 25.53 -15.39 -5.67
N MET A 126 25.42 -15.76 -6.96
CA MET A 126 25.45 -17.15 -7.39
C MET A 126 26.82 -17.80 -7.16
N ALA A 127 27.92 -17.09 -7.44
CA ALA A 127 29.26 -17.58 -7.16
C ALA A 127 29.47 -17.82 -5.66
N ALA A 128 29.12 -16.85 -4.80
CA ALA A 128 29.19 -17.01 -3.35
C ALA A 128 28.30 -18.15 -2.82
N TYR A 129 27.14 -18.38 -3.45
CA TYR A 129 26.29 -19.52 -3.11
C TYR A 129 26.98 -20.85 -3.42
N LEU A 130 27.59 -20.99 -4.60
CA LEU A 130 28.33 -22.19 -4.98
C LEU A 130 29.57 -22.42 -4.10
N GLU A 131 30.28 -21.35 -3.74
CA GLU A 131 31.44 -21.41 -2.84
C GLU A 131 31.05 -21.86 -1.41
N THR A 132 29.85 -21.49 -0.95
CA THR A 132 29.34 -21.87 0.38
C THR A 132 28.62 -23.23 0.40
N GLU A 133 28.36 -23.85 -0.75
CA GLU A 133 27.77 -25.21 -0.82
C GLU A 133 28.56 -26.30 -0.07
N PRO A 134 29.89 -26.44 -0.21
CA PRO A 134 30.63 -27.50 0.50
C PRO A 134 30.58 -27.33 2.01
N GLU A 135 30.63 -26.10 2.51
CA GLU A 135 30.51 -25.81 3.94
C GLU A 135 29.10 -26.13 4.44
N ARG A 136 28.06 -25.75 3.68
CA ARG A 136 26.67 -26.10 3.99
C ARG A 136 26.42 -27.61 3.97
N LYS A 137 27.03 -28.33 3.03
CA LYS A 137 26.93 -29.81 2.94
C LYS A 137 27.65 -30.48 4.12
N LYS A 138 28.80 -29.95 4.55
CA LYS A 138 29.51 -30.43 5.75
C LYS A 138 28.70 -30.17 7.02
N ALA A 139 28.21 -28.94 7.22
CA ALA A 139 27.36 -28.60 8.35
C ALA A 139 26.08 -29.46 8.40
N ALA A 140 25.40 -29.65 7.26
CA ALA A 140 24.23 -30.52 7.18
C ALA A 140 24.57 -32.00 7.45
N ALA A 141 25.75 -32.46 7.05
CA ALA A 141 26.21 -33.82 7.36
C ALA A 141 26.55 -33.98 8.84
N GLU A 142 27.16 -32.98 9.47
CA GLU A 142 27.45 -32.95 10.90
C GLU A 142 26.18 -32.90 11.74
N GLU A 143 25.19 -32.09 11.36
CA GLU A 143 23.88 -32.08 12.02
C GLU A 143 23.16 -33.42 11.87
N LYS A 144 23.21 -34.04 10.68
CA LYS A 144 22.63 -35.37 10.46
C LYS A 144 23.34 -36.41 11.32
N ARG A 145 24.67 -36.38 11.40
CA ARG A 145 25.46 -37.26 12.27
C ARG A 145 25.13 -37.04 13.74
N ALA A 146 25.05 -35.79 14.20
CA ALA A 146 24.69 -35.46 15.57
C ALA A 146 23.26 -35.91 15.92
N LYS A 147 22.30 -35.76 14.98
CA LYS A 147 20.93 -36.26 15.15
C LYS A 147 20.89 -37.78 15.20
N LEU A 148 21.64 -38.47 14.33
CA LEU A 148 21.75 -39.93 14.36
C LEU A 148 22.37 -40.41 15.66
N GLU A 149 23.47 -39.80 16.11
CA GLU A 149 24.14 -40.14 17.37
C GLU A 149 23.23 -39.85 18.58
N ALA A 150 22.47 -38.76 18.58
CA ALA A 150 21.49 -38.48 19.62
C ALA A 150 20.37 -39.52 19.66
N LEU A 151 19.86 -39.95 18.50
CA LEU A 151 18.88 -41.02 18.41
C LEU A 151 19.47 -42.37 18.84
N GLU A 152 20.70 -42.70 18.46
CA GLU A 152 21.40 -43.91 18.88
C GLU A 152 21.63 -43.95 20.40
N LYS A 153 21.98 -42.81 21.01
CA LYS A 153 22.08 -42.67 22.47
C LYS A 153 20.72 -42.83 23.16
N GLN A 154 19.65 -42.28 22.58
CA GLN A 154 18.29 -42.47 23.10
C GLN A 154 17.79 -43.91 22.93
N LEU A 155 18.24 -44.61 21.88
CA LEU A 155 17.86 -46.00 21.58
C LEU A 155 18.80 -47.05 22.20
N GLY A 156 19.91 -46.64 22.82
CA GLY A 156 20.80 -47.51 23.60
C GLY A 156 21.64 -48.49 22.78
N ILE A 157 21.91 -48.21 21.49
CA ILE A 157 22.69 -49.10 20.62
C ILE A 157 24.18 -48.72 20.72
N THR A 158 24.96 -49.48 21.49
CA THR A 158 26.42 -49.34 21.53
C THR A 158 27.06 -50.02 20.30
N PRO A 159 27.97 -49.35 19.56
CA PRO A 159 28.64 -49.96 18.41
C PRO A 159 29.79 -50.83 18.92
N GLY A 160 29.47 -52.04 19.35
CA GLY A 160 30.46 -53.00 19.86
C GLY A 160 29.90 -54.28 20.47
N GLU A 161 28.62 -54.31 20.88
CA GLU A 161 28.02 -55.46 21.59
C GLU A 161 26.90 -56.15 20.81
N SER A 162 27.10 -56.36 19.50
CA SER A 162 26.21 -57.20 18.69
C SER A 162 26.79 -58.60 18.44
N SER A 163 27.64 -59.11 19.33
CA SER A 163 28.16 -60.48 19.24
C SER A 163 28.64 -61.00 20.60
N LYS A 164 27.73 -61.21 21.55
CA LYS A 164 27.74 -62.33 22.52
C LYS A 164 26.71 -62.12 23.62
N ASP A 165 26.04 -63.23 23.92
CA ASP A 165 25.40 -63.60 25.16
C ASP A 165 24.13 -62.84 25.59
N GLY A 166 23.08 -63.63 25.79
CA GLY A 166 21.77 -63.15 26.19
C GLY A 166 21.72 -62.88 27.68
N GLU A 167 21.37 -61.64 28.04
CA GLU A 167 20.47 -61.36 29.15
C GLU A 167 19.94 -59.93 28.98
N SER A 168 18.78 -59.68 29.56
CA SER A 168 17.89 -58.55 29.37
C SER A 168 18.46 -57.18 29.76
N SER A 169 18.52 -56.24 28.81
CA SER A 169 18.14 -54.83 29.06
C SER A 169 17.99 -54.04 27.76
N ALA A 170 16.83 -53.38 27.62
CA ALA A 170 16.51 -52.26 26.71
C ALA A 170 16.93 -52.38 25.24
N ARG A 171 16.02 -52.83 24.35
CA ARG A 171 16.27 -52.85 22.88
C ARG A 171 15.04 -52.44 22.07
N ALA A 172 14.86 -51.13 21.88
CA ALA A 172 14.15 -50.59 20.73
C ALA A 172 14.92 -51.03 19.47
N GLY A 173 14.41 -52.05 18.77
CA GLY A 173 15.16 -52.80 17.76
C GLY A 173 14.88 -54.31 17.79
N GLN A 174 14.20 -54.82 18.83
CA GLN A 174 13.42 -56.05 18.67
C GLN A 174 12.42 -55.78 17.55
N LYS A 175 12.48 -56.54 16.46
CA LYS A 175 11.34 -56.67 15.54
C LYS A 175 10.21 -57.22 16.41
N HIS A 176 9.45 -56.34 17.06
CA HIS A 176 8.22 -56.71 17.73
C HIS A 176 7.40 -57.34 16.63
N ARG A 177 7.29 -58.67 16.68
CA ARG A 177 6.47 -59.39 15.73
C ARG A 177 5.09 -58.80 15.93
N PHE A 178 4.65 -58.04 14.93
CA PHE A 178 3.41 -57.31 14.97
C PHE A 178 2.31 -58.37 14.80
N ASP A 179 2.05 -59.08 15.88
CA ASP A 179 1.13 -60.22 15.98
C ASP A 179 -0.21 -59.71 16.54
N ASP A 180 -0.60 -58.50 16.15
CA ASP A 180 -1.94 -57.99 16.37
C ASP A 180 -2.82 -58.41 15.19
N THR A 181 -3.57 -59.50 15.41
CA THR A 181 -4.40 -60.13 14.37
C THR A 181 -5.49 -59.18 13.87
N GLU A 182 -6.06 -58.36 14.77
CA GLU A 182 -7.14 -57.44 14.42
C GLU A 182 -6.64 -56.33 13.49
N TYR A 183 -5.47 -55.74 13.78
CA TYR A 183 -4.89 -54.73 12.91
C TYR A 183 -4.46 -55.31 11.54
N LEU A 184 -3.92 -56.53 11.51
CA LEU A 184 -3.56 -57.18 10.25
C LEU A 184 -4.80 -57.48 9.39
N GLU A 185 -5.93 -57.83 10.00
CA GLU A 185 -7.20 -58.02 9.29
C GLU A 185 -7.77 -56.68 8.81
N GLN A 186 -7.80 -55.65 9.66
CA GLN A 186 -8.27 -54.31 9.29
C GLN A 186 -7.43 -53.70 8.16
N SER A 187 -6.11 -53.81 8.23
CA SER A 187 -5.22 -53.32 7.17
C SER A 187 -5.43 -54.07 5.85
N ARG A 188 -5.65 -55.40 5.90
CA ARG A 188 -6.01 -56.18 4.71
C ARG A 188 -7.34 -55.72 4.14
N GLU A 189 -8.38 -55.57 4.97
CA GLU A 189 -9.71 -55.11 4.56
C GLU A 189 -9.65 -53.71 3.92
N ILE A 190 -8.90 -52.77 4.50
CA ILE A 190 -8.68 -51.44 3.91
C ILE A 190 -7.99 -51.56 2.55
N THR A 191 -6.94 -52.37 2.44
CA THR A 191 -6.23 -52.54 1.15
C THR A 191 -7.10 -53.20 0.09
N ASP A 192 -7.95 -54.15 0.46
CA ASP A 192 -8.84 -54.84 -0.46
C ASP A 192 -10.05 -53.97 -0.83
N GLY A 193 -10.54 -53.15 0.10
CA GLY A 193 -11.50 -52.08 -0.17
C GLY A 193 -10.97 -51.08 -1.22
N VAL A 194 -9.73 -50.60 -1.05
CA VAL A 194 -9.10 -49.70 -2.04
C VAL A 194 -8.91 -50.38 -3.40
N LYS A 195 -8.42 -51.63 -3.44
CA LYS A 195 -8.26 -52.38 -4.69
C LYS A 195 -9.59 -52.60 -5.41
N SER A 196 -10.64 -52.95 -4.67
CA SER A 196 -11.98 -53.17 -5.23
C SER A 196 -12.58 -51.87 -5.77
N ALA A 197 -12.41 -50.75 -5.08
CA ALA A 197 -12.88 -49.44 -5.52
C ALA A 197 -12.15 -48.97 -6.80
N VAL A 198 -10.83 -49.18 -6.87
CA VAL A 198 -10.04 -48.87 -8.07
C VAL A 198 -10.45 -49.77 -9.24
N ALA A 199 -10.66 -51.07 -9.01
CA ALA A 199 -11.13 -52.01 -10.03
C ALA A 199 -12.55 -51.65 -10.52
N ALA A 200 -13.47 -51.34 -9.61
CA ALA A 200 -14.81 -50.89 -9.94
C ALA A 200 -14.79 -49.54 -10.69
N GLY A 201 -13.90 -48.62 -10.33
CA GLY A 201 -13.67 -47.36 -11.04
C GLY A 201 -13.15 -47.58 -12.47
N LEU A 202 -12.17 -48.47 -12.66
CA LEU A 202 -11.66 -48.84 -13.98
C LEU A 202 -12.70 -49.54 -14.84
N LEU A 203 -13.52 -50.43 -14.26
CA LEU A 203 -14.59 -51.13 -14.98
C LEU A 203 -15.76 -50.20 -15.31
N LYS A 204 -16.12 -49.27 -14.42
CA LYS A 204 -17.11 -48.21 -14.70
C LYS A 204 -16.60 -47.26 -15.78
N LYS A 205 -15.33 -46.83 -15.72
CA LYS A 205 -14.69 -46.03 -16.78
C LYS A 205 -14.64 -46.77 -18.11
N ARG A 206 -14.37 -48.07 -18.12
CA ARG A 206 -14.44 -48.91 -19.35
C ARG A 206 -15.88 -49.08 -19.85
N LYS A 207 -16.88 -49.14 -18.96
CA LYS A 207 -18.31 -49.23 -19.32
C LYS A 207 -18.85 -47.89 -19.85
N GLU A 208 -18.44 -46.76 -19.27
CA GLU A 208 -18.71 -45.42 -19.80
C GLU A 208 -18.03 -45.22 -21.17
N ASN A 209 -16.75 -45.61 -21.31
CA ASN A 209 -16.06 -45.55 -22.61
C ASN A 209 -16.64 -46.51 -23.66
N LYS A 210 -17.38 -47.56 -23.27
CA LYS A 210 -18.11 -48.45 -24.19
C LYS A 210 -19.53 -47.98 -24.49
N ALA A 211 -20.09 -47.09 -23.66
CA ALA A 211 -21.39 -46.45 -23.87
C ALA A 211 -21.28 -45.10 -24.61
N ALA A 212 -20.09 -44.52 -24.71
CA ALA A 212 -19.81 -43.30 -25.47
C ALA A 212 -19.13 -43.60 -26.82
N SER A 213 -19.95 -44.02 -27.81
CA SER A 213 -19.71 -43.97 -29.27
C SER A 213 -21.03 -44.36 -29.94
N PRO A 214 -21.60 -43.62 -30.91
CA PRO A 214 -21.01 -42.67 -31.88
C PRO A 214 -21.45 -41.21 -31.61
N VAL A 215 -20.84 -40.14 -32.14
CA VAL A 215 -20.85 -39.62 -33.51
C VAL A 215 -19.78 -38.51 -33.65
N GLU A 216 -19.20 -38.40 -34.84
CA GLU A 216 -18.30 -37.35 -35.34
C GLU A 216 -18.68 -35.91 -34.97
N ALA A 217 -17.69 -35.05 -34.72
CA ALA A 217 -17.30 -33.96 -35.62
C ALA A 217 -16.48 -32.88 -34.89
N THR A 218 -15.29 -32.66 -35.42
CA THR A 218 -14.52 -31.41 -35.43
C THR A 218 -15.38 -30.14 -35.44
N HIS A 219 -15.06 -29.15 -34.59
CA HIS A 219 -14.72 -27.79 -35.04
C HIS A 219 -14.17 -26.88 -33.95
N THR A 220 -13.12 -26.18 -34.35
CA THR A 220 -12.44 -25.01 -33.79
C THR A 220 -13.35 -23.76 -33.66
N LYS A 221 -13.25 -23.00 -32.57
CA LYS A 221 -12.81 -21.57 -32.52
C LYS A 221 -13.13 -20.88 -31.17
N THR A 222 -12.08 -20.30 -30.60
CA THR A 222 -11.95 -18.95 -30.00
C THR A 222 -13.16 -18.25 -29.37
N ALA A 223 -13.04 -17.90 -28.09
CA ALA A 223 -13.24 -16.53 -27.56
C ALA A 223 -12.87 -16.47 -26.05
N GLU A 224 -12.04 -15.49 -25.67
CA GLU A 224 -11.95 -14.97 -24.30
C GLU A 224 -13.30 -14.36 -23.87
N PRO A 225 -13.58 -14.26 -22.56
CA PRO A 225 -13.34 -12.97 -21.91
C PRO A 225 -12.80 -13.06 -20.46
N THR A 226 -12.25 -11.93 -20.04
CA THR A 226 -11.85 -11.47 -18.71
C THR A 226 -12.79 -11.85 -17.55
N PRO A 227 -12.29 -11.81 -16.31
CA PRO A 227 -13.01 -11.05 -15.30
C PRO A 227 -12.14 -10.10 -14.48
N ALA A 228 -12.82 -9.04 -14.04
CA ALA A 228 -12.37 -7.94 -13.21
C ALA A 228 -12.49 -8.24 -11.70
N SER A 229 -11.88 -7.35 -10.91
CA SER A 229 -12.19 -7.00 -9.51
C SER A 229 -11.85 -8.06 -8.44
N ALA A 230 -11.38 -7.75 -7.23
CA ALA A 230 -11.33 -6.50 -6.49
C ALA A 230 -10.18 -6.53 -5.48
N SER A 231 -9.59 -5.36 -5.23
CA SER A 231 -8.70 -5.03 -4.12
C SER A 231 -9.48 -4.42 -2.95
N THR A 232 -9.20 -4.81 -1.71
CA THR A 232 -9.35 -3.94 -0.52
C THR A 232 -8.26 -4.30 0.51
N PRO A 233 -7.63 -3.32 1.18
CA PRO A 233 -6.42 -3.51 1.98
C PRO A 233 -6.71 -3.60 3.49
N GLU A 234 -5.78 -4.21 4.24
CA GLU A 234 -5.74 -4.18 5.71
C GLU A 234 -4.29 -4.01 6.23
N PRO A 235 -4.10 -3.58 7.49
CA PRO A 235 -3.28 -2.41 7.81
C PRO A 235 -1.92 -2.73 8.47
N ALA A 236 -1.12 -1.65 8.57
CA ALA A 236 0.22 -1.61 9.13
C ALA A 236 0.26 -1.81 10.66
N THR A 237 1.22 -2.64 11.09
CA THR A 237 1.79 -2.65 12.45
C THR A 237 3.25 -2.23 12.34
N THR A 238 3.61 -1.10 12.96
CA THR A 238 4.99 -0.67 13.18
C THR A 238 5.18 -0.49 14.67
N GLU A 239 6.13 -1.23 15.23
CA GLU A 239 6.53 -1.19 16.63
C GLU A 239 7.39 0.04 16.93
N THR A 240 7.15 0.60 18.12
CA THR A 240 7.94 1.58 18.85
C THR A 240 9.27 0.99 19.33
N PRO A 241 10.30 1.84 19.51
CA PRO A 241 10.96 1.81 20.82
C PRO A 241 11.23 3.21 21.40
N GLU A 242 10.78 3.35 22.64
CA GLU A 242 11.38 3.92 23.85
C GLU A 242 12.22 5.23 23.82
N ASP A 243 11.93 6.02 24.84
CA ASP A 243 12.30 7.41 25.15
C ASP A 243 13.22 7.47 26.39
N GLU A 244 13.94 8.60 26.55
CA GLU A 244 14.72 9.14 27.71
C GLU A 244 16.20 9.52 27.41
N PRO A 245 16.78 10.59 28.03
CA PRO A 245 16.29 11.97 28.07
C PRO A 245 17.40 13.05 27.86
N ALA A 246 16.95 14.31 27.69
CA ALA A 246 17.56 15.59 28.08
C ALA A 246 19.05 15.90 27.78
N ARG A 247 19.29 16.95 26.95
CA ARG A 247 20.34 17.95 27.20
C ARG A 247 19.90 19.37 26.80
N GLU A 248 20.02 20.28 27.76
CA GLU A 248 19.78 21.72 27.71
C GLU A 248 20.74 22.50 26.78
N ALA A 249 20.26 23.69 26.39
CA ALA A 249 20.96 24.97 26.12
C ALA A 249 22.26 24.94 25.27
N THR A 250 22.39 25.76 24.23
CA THR A 250 22.75 27.18 24.40
C THR A 250 22.61 27.91 23.06
N THR A 251 21.88 29.02 23.05
CA THR A 251 21.90 30.06 22.00
C THR A 251 23.21 30.84 22.00
N PRO A 252 23.74 31.26 20.84
CA PRO A 252 24.49 32.51 20.79
C PRO A 252 23.80 33.56 19.93
N ALA A 253 23.96 34.78 20.43
CA ALA A 253 23.32 36.02 20.05
C ALA A 253 23.65 36.51 18.63
N ALA A 254 22.70 37.27 18.09
CA ALA A 254 22.84 38.10 16.91
C ALA A 254 23.87 39.22 17.13
N ALA A 255 24.68 39.49 16.10
CA ALA A 255 25.43 40.74 15.94
C ALA A 255 25.13 41.32 14.54
N PRO A 256 24.92 42.64 14.41
CA PRO A 256 24.53 43.28 13.16
C PRO A 256 25.75 43.57 12.29
N VAL A 257 25.69 43.24 10.99
CA VAL A 257 26.73 43.62 10.03
C VAL A 257 26.29 44.89 9.31
N VAL A 258 27.13 45.91 9.49
CA VAL A 258 27.03 47.26 8.96
C VAL A 258 27.30 47.26 7.45
N ALA A 259 26.55 48.11 6.74
CA ALA A 259 26.71 48.39 5.31
C ALA A 259 28.11 48.94 4.98
N ALA A 260 28.72 48.43 3.91
CA ALA A 260 29.89 49.02 3.28
C ALA A 260 29.56 49.35 1.83
N SER A 261 29.67 50.65 1.52
CA SER A 261 29.67 51.23 0.19
C SER A 261 30.98 50.89 -0.52
N ALA A 262 30.87 50.52 -1.80
CA ALA A 262 31.87 50.72 -2.84
C ALA A 262 31.16 50.71 -4.19
#